data_AF-A0AAD9DRX8-F1
#
_entry.id   AF-A0AAD9DRX8-F1
#
_cell.length_a   1.000
_cell.length_b   1.000
_cell.length_c   1.000
_cell.angle_alpha   90.00
_cell.angle_beta   90.00
_cell.angle_gamma   90.00
#
_symmetry.space_group_name_H-M   'P 1'
#
loop_
_entity.id
_entity.type
_entity.pdbx_description
1 polymer ?
#
loop_
_entity_poly.entity_id
_entity_poly.type
_entity_poly.pdbx_seq_one_letter_code
_entity_poly.pdbx_strand_id
1 'polypeptide(L)'
;MVNNSWCNNANAVILAHACSPNLELPALKFRPFYLPREFTSVIINTGYIPPQANTETALCELHEALTQSQTQHRDASFIVVGDFNSANLKRVVPKLYQHVIFPTRENRTLDHCYTPYQDSYKALAHPPFDQSVAALQDTLDDTDWNMFRHSTDDVSKFTEAVVGFFGKLVEDTIPRATIK
;
A
#
# COMPACT_ATOMS: atom_id res chain seq x y z
N MET A 1 10.30 5.09 10.19
CA MET A 1 10.69 6.49 9.90
C MET A 1 9.53 7.15 9.16
N VAL A 2 8.98 8.27 9.65
CA VAL A 2 7.86 8.96 8.98
C VAL A 2 8.40 9.94 7.96
N ASN A 3 7.75 10.05 6.80
CA ASN A 3 8.07 11.08 5.82
C ASN A 3 7.67 12.45 6.37
N ASN A 4 8.67 13.29 6.68
CA ASN A 4 8.46 14.62 7.28
C ASN A 4 7.69 15.59 6.39
N SER A 5 7.54 15.32 5.09
CA SER A 5 6.68 16.12 4.22
C SER A 5 5.18 15.86 4.44
N TRP A 6 4.82 14.73 5.06
CA TRP A 6 3.42 14.29 5.21
C TRP A 6 2.93 14.37 6.66
N CYS A 7 3.80 14.06 7.62
CA CYS A 7 3.48 14.09 9.05
C CYS A 7 4.75 14.31 9.88
N ASN A 8 4.63 15.04 10.99
CA ASN A 8 5.70 15.14 11.97
C ASN A 8 5.82 13.81 12.76
N ASN A 9 7.05 13.31 12.97
CA ASN A 9 7.30 12.13 13.81
C ASN A 9 6.66 12.24 15.20
N ALA A 10 6.62 13.44 15.80
CA ALA A 10 5.99 13.66 17.12
C ALA A 10 4.46 13.42 17.11
N ASN A 11 3.83 13.46 15.94
CA ASN A 11 2.41 13.19 15.77
C ASN A 11 2.12 11.74 15.36
N ALA A 12 3.15 10.89 15.26
CA ALA A 12 3.02 9.48 14.93
C ALA A 12 3.34 8.62 16.15
N VAL A 13 2.41 7.75 16.52
CA VAL A 13 2.50 6.88 17.69
C VAL A 13 2.20 5.46 17.25
N ILE A 14 3.14 4.56 17.51
CA ILE A 14 2.92 3.13 17.40
C ILE A 14 1.96 2.78 18.54
N LEU A 15 0.76 2.34 18.19
CA LEU A 15 -0.12 1.76 19.19
C LEU A 15 0.39 0.33 19.46
N ALA A 16 -0.01 -0.33 20.54
CA ALA A 16 0.25 -1.76 20.71
C ALA A 16 -1.01 -2.52 20.30
N HIS A 17 -0.86 -3.62 19.56
CA HIS A 17 -1.99 -4.40 19.07
C HIS A 17 -1.52 -5.78 18.63
N ALA A 18 -2.52 -6.67 18.54
CA ALA A 18 -2.43 -8.11 18.69
C ALA A 18 -1.21 -8.74 18.01
N CYS A 19 -0.58 -9.65 18.74
CA CYS A 19 0.43 -10.55 18.21
C CYS A 19 0.16 -11.92 18.81
N SER A 20 -0.30 -12.84 17.97
CA SER A 20 -0.63 -14.21 18.30
C SER A 20 -0.13 -15.14 17.19
N PRO A 21 -0.15 -16.47 17.40
CA PRO A 21 0.15 -17.43 16.34
C PRO A 21 -0.80 -17.34 15.12
N ASN A 22 -1.96 -16.71 15.28
CA ASN A 22 -3.00 -16.61 14.24
C ASN A 22 -3.07 -15.23 13.58
N LEU A 23 -2.61 -14.18 14.26
CA LEU A 23 -2.72 -12.80 13.81
C LEU A 23 -1.57 -11.94 14.32
N GLU A 24 -0.90 -11.27 13.39
CA GLU A 24 -0.04 -10.14 13.68
C GLU A 24 -0.75 -8.88 13.20
N LEU A 25 -1.05 -7.95 14.12
CA LEU A 25 -1.76 -6.72 13.81
C LEU A 25 -1.07 -5.50 14.44
N PRO A 26 0.12 -5.11 13.98
CA PRO A 26 0.64 -3.78 14.24
C PRO A 26 -0.31 -2.70 13.69
N ALA A 27 -0.19 -1.51 14.25
CA ALA A 27 -1.00 -0.35 13.94
C ALA A 27 -0.27 0.92 14.39
N LEU A 28 -0.55 1.97 13.62
CA LEU A 28 0.11 3.24 13.72
C LEU A 28 -0.97 4.31 13.72
N LYS A 29 -0.98 5.14 14.74
CA LYS A 29 -1.80 6.34 14.80
C LYS A 29 -0.96 7.53 14.42
N PHE A 30 -1.44 8.36 13.50
CA PHE A 30 -0.75 9.59 13.14
C PHE A 30 -1.70 10.69 12.66
N ARG A 31 -1.22 11.94 12.65
CA ARG A 31 -1.99 13.09 12.13
C ARG A 31 -1.24 13.77 10.98
N PRO A 32 -1.61 13.50 9.71
CA PRO A 32 -1.09 14.22 8.56
C PRO A 32 -1.38 15.72 8.62
N PHE A 33 -0.55 16.52 7.95
CA PHE A 33 -0.74 17.98 7.90
C PHE A 33 -2.06 18.40 7.25
N TYR A 34 -2.49 17.68 6.21
CA TYR A 34 -3.67 18.00 5.40
C TYR A 34 -4.87 17.08 5.67
N LEU A 35 -5.01 16.59 6.90
CA LEU A 35 -6.15 15.77 7.29
C LEU A 35 -7.44 16.62 7.34
N PRO A 36 -8.57 16.17 6.74
CA PRO A 36 -9.85 16.85 6.85
C PRO A 36 -10.24 17.12 8.31
N ARG A 37 -10.95 18.24 8.53
CA ARG A 37 -11.28 18.70 9.89
C ARG A 37 -12.18 17.73 10.64
N GLU A 38 -12.94 16.90 9.94
CA GLU A 38 -13.78 15.87 10.56
C GLU A 38 -12.97 14.79 11.30
N PHE A 39 -11.67 14.64 11.00
CA PHE A 39 -10.83 13.62 11.60
C PHE A 39 -9.77 14.21 12.54
N THR A 40 -9.64 13.58 13.70
CA THR A 40 -8.61 13.91 14.70
C THR A 40 -7.26 13.26 14.37
N SER A 41 -7.27 12.09 13.74
CA SER A 41 -6.08 11.33 13.32
C SER A 41 -6.46 10.24 12.32
N VAL A 42 -5.45 9.57 11.77
CA VAL A 42 -5.59 8.33 10.99
C VAL A 42 -4.96 7.19 11.79
N ILE A 43 -5.59 6.04 11.78
CA ILE A 43 -5.06 4.79 12.34
C ILE A 43 -4.97 3.78 11.20
N ILE A 44 -3.75 3.33 10.91
CA ILE A 44 -3.50 2.24 9.96
C ILE A 44 -3.22 1.00 10.79
N ASN A 45 -4.03 -0.04 10.62
CA ASN A 45 -3.78 -1.38 11.13
C ASN A 45 -3.22 -2.23 9.99
N THR A 46 -2.04 -2.78 10.18
CA THR A 46 -1.34 -3.63 9.21
C THR A 46 -1.43 -5.07 9.70
N GLY A 47 -2.22 -5.90 9.03
CA GLY A 47 -2.49 -7.28 9.43
C GLY A 47 -1.72 -8.31 8.63
N TYR A 48 -1.29 -9.38 9.29
CA TYR A 48 -0.82 -10.61 8.68
C TYR A 48 -1.49 -11.81 9.34
N ILE A 49 -2.16 -12.64 8.54
CA ILE A 49 -2.71 -13.93 8.97
C ILE A 49 -1.88 -15.04 8.32
N PRO A 50 -1.11 -15.84 9.08
CA PRO A 50 -0.33 -16.94 8.54
C PRO A 50 -1.19 -17.95 7.76
N PRO A 51 -0.69 -18.56 6.67
CA PRO A 51 -1.45 -19.54 5.89
C PRO A 51 -1.98 -20.74 6.69
N GLN A 52 -1.25 -21.13 7.74
CA GLN A 52 -1.56 -22.23 8.65
C GLN A 52 -2.41 -21.82 9.86
N ALA A 53 -2.74 -20.53 10.00
CA ALA A 53 -3.51 -20.02 11.13
C ALA A 53 -4.94 -20.57 11.12
N ASN A 54 -5.54 -20.71 12.31
CA ASN A 54 -6.96 -20.93 12.41
C ASN A 54 -7.70 -19.66 11.98
N THR A 55 -8.36 -19.72 10.82
CA THR A 55 -9.04 -18.55 10.24
C THR A 55 -10.15 -17.99 11.14
N GLU A 56 -10.87 -18.83 11.88
CA GLU A 56 -11.95 -18.36 12.77
C GLU A 56 -11.37 -17.62 13.98
N THR A 57 -10.35 -18.18 14.62
CA THR A 57 -9.63 -17.52 15.71
C THR A 57 -9.00 -16.21 15.26
N ALA A 58 -8.32 -16.20 14.11
CA ALA A 58 -7.71 -14.99 13.54
C ALA A 58 -8.75 -13.89 13.27
N LEU A 59 -9.91 -14.25 12.72
CA LEU A 59 -11.00 -13.31 12.43
C LEU A 59 -11.64 -12.77 13.72
N CYS A 60 -11.79 -13.58 14.76
CA CYS A 60 -12.26 -13.13 16.08
C CYS A 60 -11.27 -12.15 16.73
N GLU A 61 -9.98 -12.50 16.78
CA GLU A 61 -8.93 -11.62 17.33
C GLU A 61 -8.85 -10.30 16.56
N LEU A 62 -8.96 -10.36 15.22
CA LEU A 62 -8.99 -9.16 14.37
C LEU A 62 -10.20 -8.28 14.69
N HIS A 63 -11.39 -8.86 14.81
CA HIS A 63 -12.61 -8.13 15.13
C HIS A 63 -12.52 -7.42 16.48
N GLU A 64 -12.02 -8.12 17.50
CA GLU A 64 -11.83 -7.58 18.85
C GLU A 64 -10.84 -6.41 18.84
N ALA A 65 -9.68 -6.58 18.20
CA ALA A 65 -8.66 -5.54 18.11
C ALA A 65 -9.16 -4.29 17.37
N LEU A 66 -9.86 -4.48 16.23
CA LEU A 66 -10.43 -3.37 15.46
C LEU A 66 -11.54 -2.64 16.24
N THR A 67 -12.41 -3.39 16.91
CA THR A 67 -13.49 -2.81 17.75
C THR A 67 -12.91 -2.02 18.92
N GLN A 68 -11.88 -2.55 19.57
CA GLN A 68 -11.18 -1.86 20.65
C GLN A 68 -10.57 -0.54 20.15
N SER A 69 -9.88 -0.58 19.01
CA SER A 69 -9.24 0.61 18.42
C SER A 69 -10.29 1.67 18.04
N GLN A 70 -11.41 1.27 17.43
CA GLN A 70 -12.53 2.16 17.10
C GLN A 70 -13.16 2.80 18.35
N THR A 71 -13.27 2.03 19.45
CA THR A 71 -13.83 2.52 20.71
C THR A 71 -12.91 3.55 21.38
N GLN A 72 -11.60 3.31 21.36
CA GLN A 72 -10.59 4.20 21.97
C GLN A 72 -10.35 5.47 21.14
N HIS A 73 -10.63 5.44 19.84
CA HIS A 73 -10.34 6.52 18.90
C HIS A 73 -11.53 6.85 17.98
N ARG A 74 -12.67 7.24 18.58
CA ARG A 74 -13.95 7.45 17.87
C ARG A 74 -13.89 8.41 16.69
N ASP A 75 -13.08 9.47 16.77
CA ASP A 75 -12.98 10.49 15.71
C ASP A 75 -11.72 10.30 14.84
N ALA A 76 -11.11 9.12 14.86
CA ALA A 76 -10.02 8.76 13.97
C ALA A 76 -10.54 8.05 12.72
N SER A 77 -9.95 8.35 11.57
CA SER A 77 -10.14 7.57 10.36
C SER A 77 -9.40 6.24 10.47
N PHE A 78 -9.99 5.16 9.95
CA PHE A 78 -9.45 3.81 10.04
C PHE A 78 -9.10 3.23 8.67
N ILE A 79 -7.92 2.64 8.60
CA ILE A 79 -7.42 1.89 7.47
C ILE A 79 -6.97 0.52 8.00
N VAL A 80 -7.39 -0.56 7.35
CA VAL A 80 -6.95 -1.92 7.66
C VAL A 80 -6.36 -2.50 6.38
N VAL A 81 -5.08 -2.82 6.39
CA VAL A 81 -4.34 -3.29 5.21
C VAL A 81 -3.46 -4.47 5.56
N GLY A 82 -3.09 -5.28 4.58
CA GLY A 82 -2.10 -6.33 4.75
C GLY A 82 -2.50 -7.64 4.09
N ASP A 83 -1.72 -8.69 4.36
CA ASP A 83 -1.90 -10.02 3.78
C ASP A 83 -2.73 -10.90 4.74
N PHE A 84 -3.98 -11.13 4.38
CA PHE A 84 -4.91 -11.91 5.19
C PHE A 84 -5.08 -13.34 4.67
N ASN A 85 -4.25 -13.77 3.71
CA ASN A 85 -4.29 -15.07 3.07
C ASN A 85 -5.70 -15.52 2.65
N SER A 86 -6.26 -16.54 3.30
CA SER A 86 -7.57 -17.11 2.95
C SER A 86 -8.73 -16.51 3.76
N ALA A 87 -8.46 -15.51 4.61
CA ALA A 87 -9.45 -14.96 5.52
C ALA A 87 -10.40 -13.98 4.82
N ASN A 88 -11.71 -14.16 5.01
CA ASN A 88 -12.72 -13.24 4.49
C ASN A 88 -13.18 -12.27 5.58
N LEU A 89 -12.59 -11.08 5.58
CA LEU A 89 -12.83 -10.06 6.61
C LEU A 89 -14.26 -9.48 6.56
N LYS A 90 -14.99 -9.57 5.43
CA LYS A 90 -16.39 -9.12 5.36
C LYS A 90 -17.30 -9.83 6.36
N ARG A 91 -16.93 -11.02 6.82
CA ARG A 91 -17.69 -11.78 7.83
C ARG A 91 -17.68 -11.11 9.19
N VAL A 92 -16.58 -10.45 9.55
CA VAL A 92 -16.39 -9.87 10.89
C VAL A 92 -16.43 -8.35 10.89
N VAL A 93 -16.04 -7.70 9.80
CA VAL A 93 -16.08 -6.23 9.66
C VAL A 93 -16.92 -5.81 8.45
N PRO A 94 -18.24 -6.10 8.44
CA PRO A 94 -19.09 -5.86 7.28
C PRO A 94 -19.27 -4.39 6.91
N LYS A 95 -18.96 -3.46 7.84
CA LYS A 95 -19.07 -2.01 7.62
C LYS A 95 -17.89 -1.43 6.86
N LEU A 96 -16.83 -2.20 6.62
CA LEU A 96 -15.66 -1.74 5.87
C LEU A 96 -15.77 -2.15 4.40
N TYR A 97 -15.42 -1.22 3.52
CA TYR A 97 -15.33 -1.42 2.09
C TYR A 97 -13.95 -1.93 1.73
N GLN A 98 -13.90 -3.05 0.99
CA GLN A 98 -12.67 -3.59 0.44
C GLN A 98 -12.33 -2.88 -0.87
N HIS A 99 -11.10 -2.40 -1.00
CA HIS A 99 -10.64 -1.62 -2.15
C HIS A 99 -9.73 -2.39 -3.12
N VAL A 100 -9.04 -3.41 -2.63
CA VAL A 100 -8.28 -4.34 -3.50
C VAL A 100 -9.22 -5.47 -3.90
N ILE A 101 -9.65 -5.45 -5.15
CA ILE A 101 -10.67 -6.36 -5.70
C ILE A 101 -10.14 -7.23 -6.85
N PHE A 102 -8.82 -7.30 -7.01
CA PHE A 102 -8.15 -8.08 -8.06
C PHE A 102 -7.05 -8.97 -7.45
N PRO A 103 -6.64 -10.05 -8.14
CA PRO A 103 -5.60 -10.94 -7.65
C PRO A 103 -4.28 -10.20 -7.43
N THR A 104 -3.70 -10.35 -6.25
CA THR A 104 -2.38 -9.79 -5.90
C THR A 104 -1.28 -10.85 -5.94
N ARG A 105 -1.66 -12.13 -5.88
CA ARG A 105 -0.75 -13.26 -6.09
C ARG A 105 -1.45 -14.34 -6.88
N GLU A 106 -0.94 -14.62 -8.07
CA GLU A 106 -1.54 -15.57 -9.02
C GLU A 106 -3.03 -15.25 -9.23
N ASN A 107 -3.93 -16.19 -8.93
CA ASN A 107 -5.38 -16.01 -9.04
C ASN A 107 -6.05 -15.73 -7.68
N ARG A 108 -5.28 -15.33 -6.66
CA ARG A 108 -5.76 -15.04 -5.31
C ARG A 108 -5.53 -13.58 -4.93
N THR A 109 -6.49 -13.01 -4.21
CA THR A 109 -6.35 -11.69 -3.56
C THR A 109 -5.94 -11.96 -2.12
N LEU A 110 -4.63 -11.83 -1.82
CA LEU A 110 -4.10 -12.04 -0.47
C LEU A 110 -3.99 -10.72 0.27
N ASP A 111 -3.59 -9.67 -0.45
CA ASP A 111 -3.50 -8.33 0.08
C ASP A 111 -4.88 -7.69 0.05
N HIS A 112 -5.34 -7.25 1.20
CA HIS A 112 -6.58 -6.50 1.32
C HIS A 112 -6.31 -5.08 1.81
N CYS A 113 -7.21 -4.18 1.42
CA CYS A 113 -7.29 -2.83 1.95
C CYS A 113 -8.76 -2.54 2.26
N TYR A 114 -9.05 -2.16 3.50
CA TYR A 114 -10.38 -1.91 4.01
C TYR A 114 -10.45 -0.54 4.68
N THR A 115 -11.51 0.22 4.38
CA THR A 115 -11.82 1.48 5.08
C THR A 115 -13.32 1.65 5.26
N PRO A 116 -13.81 2.47 6.21
CA PRO A 116 -15.24 2.73 6.36
C PRO A 116 -15.84 3.64 5.27
N TYR A 117 -15.03 4.14 4.35
CA TYR A 117 -15.44 5.05 3.27
C TYR A 117 -15.38 4.34 1.91
N GLN A 118 -16.42 4.49 1.09
CA GLN A 118 -16.40 4.02 -0.30
C GLN A 118 -15.43 4.86 -1.12
N ASP A 119 -14.81 4.24 -2.12
CA ASP A 119 -13.94 4.88 -3.12
C ASP A 119 -12.78 5.73 -2.56
N SER A 120 -12.40 5.52 -1.31
CA SER A 120 -11.30 6.23 -0.64
C SER A 120 -9.92 5.78 -1.11
N TYR A 121 -9.84 4.60 -1.74
CA TYR A 121 -8.63 4.08 -2.33
C TYR A 121 -8.95 3.36 -3.63
N LYS A 122 -8.22 3.69 -4.70
CA LYS A 122 -8.27 2.98 -5.98
C LYS A 122 -7.00 2.16 -6.14
N ALA A 123 -7.12 0.85 -5.98
CA ALA A 123 -6.01 -0.06 -6.24
C ALA A 123 -5.75 -0.15 -7.75
N LEU A 124 -4.48 -0.07 -8.16
CA LEU A 124 -4.05 -0.25 -9.54
C LEU A 124 -3.24 -1.54 -9.62
N ALA A 125 -3.59 -2.42 -10.56
CA ALA A 125 -2.79 -3.61 -10.83
C ALA A 125 -1.62 -3.24 -11.73
N HIS A 126 -0.45 -3.74 -11.34
CA HIS A 126 0.77 -3.65 -12.11
C HIS A 126 1.20 -5.06 -12.54
N PRO A 127 2.01 -5.19 -13.61
CA PRO A 127 2.55 -6.49 -13.98
C PRO A 127 3.35 -7.09 -12.82
N PRO A 128 3.49 -8.42 -12.78
CA PRO A 128 4.43 -9.08 -11.88
C PRO A 128 5.79 -8.39 -11.90
N PHE A 129 6.41 -8.27 -10.72
CA PHE A 129 7.69 -7.59 -10.56
C PHE A 129 8.74 -8.10 -11.55
N ASP A 130 8.85 -9.42 -11.70
CA ASP A 130 9.82 -10.05 -12.62
C ASP A 130 9.59 -9.67 -14.09
N GLN A 131 8.34 -9.48 -14.50
CA GLN A 131 8.02 -9.03 -15.86
C GLN A 131 8.36 -7.56 -16.09
N SER A 132 8.13 -6.72 -15.07
CA SER A 132 8.48 -5.30 -15.13
C SER A 132 10.00 -5.12 -15.16
N VAL A 133 10.74 -5.93 -14.41
CA VAL A 133 12.22 -5.94 -14.43
C VAL A 133 12.75 -6.41 -15.78
N ALA A 134 12.21 -7.49 -16.34
CA ALA A 134 12.62 -7.98 -17.67
C ALA A 134 12.36 -6.92 -18.75
N ALA A 135 11.17 -6.32 -18.77
CA ALA A 135 10.84 -5.29 -19.75
C ALA A 135 11.70 -4.01 -19.59
N LEU A 136 12.06 -3.65 -18.34
CA LEU A 136 12.98 -2.54 -18.09
C LEU A 136 14.36 -2.88 -18.65
N GLN A 137 14.84 -4.09 -18.38
CA GLN A 137 16.14 -4.56 -18.85
C GLN A 137 16.21 -4.59 -20.38
N ASP A 138 15.21 -5.18 -21.04
CA ASP A 138 15.12 -5.23 -22.51
C ASP A 138 15.18 -3.83 -23.11
N THR A 139 14.44 -2.88 -22.52
CA THR A 139 14.42 -1.50 -23.04
C THR A 139 15.75 -0.78 -22.83
N LEU A 140 16.44 -1.03 -21.71
CA LEU A 140 17.78 -0.45 -21.46
C LEU A 140 18.83 -1.02 -22.41
N ASP A 141 18.73 -2.31 -22.75
CA ASP A 141 19.63 -2.99 -23.68
C ASP A 141 19.43 -2.50 -25.13
N ASP A 142 18.19 -2.20 -25.52
CA ASP A 142 17.85 -1.66 -26.85
C ASP A 142 18.07 -0.13 -26.98
N THR A 143 18.33 0.57 -25.87
CA THR A 143 18.52 2.03 -25.89
C THR A 143 19.85 2.42 -26.53
N ASP A 144 19.82 3.26 -27.57
CA ASP A 144 21.04 3.85 -28.13
C ASP A 144 21.59 4.95 -27.19
N TRP A 145 22.42 4.55 -26.23
CA TRP A 145 23.04 5.45 -25.27
C TRP A 145 23.91 6.55 -25.90
N ASN A 146 24.37 6.35 -27.14
CA ASN A 146 25.14 7.38 -27.82
C ASN A 146 24.28 8.59 -28.19
N MET A 147 22.96 8.46 -28.33
CA MET A 147 22.08 9.60 -28.61
C MET A 147 22.15 10.69 -27.52
N PHE A 148 22.34 10.29 -26.26
CA PHE A 148 22.47 11.22 -25.13
C PHE A 148 23.83 11.90 -25.12
N ARG A 149 24.89 11.21 -25.54
CA ARG A 149 26.24 11.77 -25.64
C ARG A 149 26.37 12.77 -26.79
N HIS A 150 25.69 12.53 -27.90
CA HIS A 150 25.74 13.41 -29.07
C HIS A 150 24.84 14.65 -28.95
N SER A 151 23.91 14.68 -27.99
CA SER A 151 22.94 15.78 -27.88
C SER A 151 23.46 17.00 -27.12
N THR A 152 24.54 16.86 -26.32
CA THR A 152 25.09 17.96 -25.52
C THR A 152 26.48 17.64 -24.97
N ASP A 153 27.39 18.63 -25.03
CA ASP A 153 28.69 18.59 -24.35
C ASP A 153 28.59 19.05 -22.87
N ASP A 154 27.41 19.52 -22.46
CA ASP A 154 27.09 19.95 -21.10
C ASP A 154 26.57 18.77 -20.26
N VAL A 155 27.32 18.43 -19.21
CA VAL A 155 27.05 17.32 -18.27
C VAL A 155 25.72 17.50 -17.53
N SER A 156 25.31 18.73 -17.22
CA SER A 156 24.04 18.99 -16.54
C SER A 156 22.86 18.66 -17.45
N LYS A 157 22.92 19.07 -18.72
CA LYS A 157 21.90 18.75 -19.72
C LYS A 157 21.87 17.25 -20.07
N PHE A 158 23.04 16.61 -20.13
CA PHE A 158 23.12 15.16 -20.27
C PHE A 158 22.39 14.45 -19.13
N THR A 159 22.64 14.89 -17.90
CA THR A 159 22.02 14.32 -16.70
C THR A 159 20.51 14.52 -16.72
N GLU A 160 20.01 15.71 -17.06
CA GLU A 160 18.56 15.96 -17.20
C GLU A 160 17.91 15.07 -18.26
N ALA A 161 18.54 14.91 -19.42
CA ALA A 161 18.00 14.07 -20.49
C ALA A 161 17.94 12.59 -20.09
N VAL A 162 18.98 12.08 -19.43
CA VAL A 162 19.04 10.69 -18.94
C VAL A 162 18.02 10.47 -17.81
N VAL A 163 17.90 11.39 -16.85
CA VAL A 163 16.89 11.33 -15.79
C VAL A 163 15.48 11.37 -16.36
N GLY A 164 15.22 12.24 -17.33
CA GLY A 164 13.93 12.32 -18.03
C GLY A 164 13.60 11.02 -18.78
N PHE A 165 14.59 10.41 -19.44
CA PHE A 165 14.44 9.11 -20.09
C PHE A 165 14.09 8.01 -19.10
N PHE A 166 14.81 7.90 -17.97
CA PHE A 166 14.47 6.93 -16.93
C PHE A 166 13.09 7.16 -16.33
N GLY A 167 12.69 8.42 -16.12
CA GLY A 167 11.35 8.77 -15.65
C GLY A 167 10.27 8.25 -16.60
N LYS A 168 10.42 8.53 -17.90
CA LYS A 168 9.52 8.02 -18.93
C LYS A 168 9.53 6.49 -19.00
N LEU A 169 10.71 5.88 -18.92
CA LEU A 169 10.86 4.43 -18.98
C LEU A 169 10.10 3.74 -17.84
N VAL A 170 10.20 4.25 -16.61
CA VAL A 170 9.43 3.73 -15.47
C VAL A 170 7.92 3.86 -15.69
N GLU A 171 7.46 4.96 -16.30
CA GLU A 171 6.05 5.14 -16.63
C GLU A 171 5.57 4.17 -17.72
N ASP A 172 6.37 3.96 -18.77
CA ASP A 172 6.05 3.10 -19.91
C ASP A 172 6.15 1.61 -19.56
N THR A 173 7.13 1.22 -18.73
CA THR A 173 7.36 -0.17 -18.33
C THR A 173 6.49 -0.65 -17.18
N ILE A 174 5.80 0.26 -16.48
CA ILE A 174 4.78 -0.10 -15.50
C ILE A 174 3.39 0.13 -16.15
N PRO A 175 2.87 -0.82 -16.96
CA PRO A 175 1.50 -0.82 -17.43
C PRO A 175 0.55 -0.59 -16.26
N ARG A 176 -0.20 0.52 -16.33
CA ARG A 176 -1.31 0.78 -15.42
C ARG A 176 -2.53 0.07 -15.97
N ALA A 177 -2.86 -1.10 -15.45
CA ALA A 177 -4.12 -1.73 -15.79
C ALA A 177 -5.26 -0.90 -15.17
N THR A 178 -6.05 -0.23 -16.01
CA THR A 178 -7.30 0.39 -15.57
C THR A 178 -8.35 -0.70 -15.51
N ILE A 179 -8.55 -1.26 -14.32
CA ILE A 179 -9.62 -2.24 -14.09
C ILE A 179 -10.93 -1.44 -13.98
N LYS A 180 -11.89 -1.77 -14.86
CA LYS A 180 -13.25 -1.18 -14.91
C LYS A 180 -14.12 -1.71 -13.78
#